data_AF-A0A536VTU8-F1
#
_entry.id   AF-A0A536VTU8-F1
#
_cell.length_a   1.000
_cell.length_b   1.000
_cell.length_c   1.000
_cell.angle_alpha   90.00
_cell.angle_beta   90.00
_cell.angle_gamma   90.00
#
_symmetry.space_group_name_H-M   'P 1'
#
loop_
_entity.id
_entity.type
_entity.pdbx_description
1 polymer ?
#
loop_
_entity_poly.entity_id
_entity_poly.type
_entity_poly.pdbx_seq_one_letter_code
_entity_poly.pdbx_strand_id
1 'polypeptide(L)'
;GHEAAPSTASQTAWALLGLMAAGEVRHGAVTRGIDYLLRSHEADGFWPELQFTATGFPRVFYLRYHGYAKFFPVWALARYRSMIDSSDPHIRFGM
;
A
#
# COMPACT_ATOMS: atom_id res chain seq x y z
N GLY A 1 -1.68 10.25 -23.29
CA GLY A 1 -0.28 10.10 -22.88
C GLY A 1 -0.26 9.76 -21.40
N HIS A 2 0.57 8.83 -20.97
CA HIS A 2 0.78 8.55 -19.55
C HIS A 2 1.70 9.64 -18.99
N GLU A 3 1.24 10.37 -17.96
CA GLU A 3 2.08 11.30 -17.21
C GLU A 3 2.59 10.60 -15.95
N ALA A 4 3.88 10.73 -15.66
CA ALA A 4 4.46 10.11 -14.47
C ALA A 4 3.95 10.82 -13.22
N ALA A 5 3.34 10.06 -12.31
CA ALA A 5 2.95 10.54 -10.98
C ALA A 5 3.90 9.96 -9.93
N PRO A 6 4.21 10.71 -8.85
CA PRO A 6 4.99 10.19 -7.75
C PRO A 6 4.23 9.05 -7.03
N SER A 7 4.96 8.06 -6.53
CA SER A 7 4.40 7.03 -5.66
C SER A 7 3.83 7.64 -4.39
N THR A 8 2.70 7.09 -3.91
CA THR A 8 2.12 7.42 -2.62
C THR A 8 2.09 6.16 -1.75
N ALA A 9 2.19 6.32 -0.43
CA ALA A 9 2.25 5.18 0.48
C ALA A 9 0.92 4.43 0.49
N SER A 10 -0.21 5.16 0.50
CA SER A 10 -1.54 4.57 0.49
C SER A 10 -1.84 3.78 -0.79
N GLN A 11 -1.58 4.35 -1.97
CA GLN A 11 -1.84 3.65 -3.25
C GLN A 11 -0.87 2.49 -3.49
N THR A 12 0.39 2.61 -3.05
CA THR A 12 1.32 1.48 -3.06
C THR A 12 0.78 0.35 -2.20
N ALA A 13 0.31 0.66 -0.99
CA ALA A 13 -0.28 -0.34 -0.11
C ALA A 13 -1.53 -1.01 -0.71
N TRP A 14 -2.41 -0.26 -1.39
CA TRP A 14 -3.57 -0.85 -2.08
C TRP A 14 -3.16 -1.83 -3.18
N ALA A 15 -2.18 -1.46 -4.00
CA ALA A 15 -1.66 -2.34 -5.04
C ALA A 15 -1.05 -3.62 -4.45
N LEU A 16 -0.29 -3.49 -3.36
CA LEU A 16 0.29 -4.62 -2.64
C LEU A 16 -0.78 -5.56 -2.06
N LEU A 17 -1.79 -5.01 -1.39
CA LEU A 17 -2.91 -5.77 -0.84
C LEU A 17 -3.66 -6.53 -1.94
N GLY A 18 -3.90 -5.89 -3.09
CA GLY A 18 -4.54 -6.52 -4.25
C GLY A 18 -3.71 -7.65 -4.84
N LEU A 19 -2.40 -7.43 -5.06
CA LEU A 19 -1.49 -8.48 -5.56
C LEU A 19 -1.41 -9.67 -4.59
N MET A 20 -1.28 -9.41 -3.29
CA MET A 20 -1.28 -10.46 -2.29
C MET A 20 -2.61 -11.22 -2.24
N ALA A 21 -3.75 -10.53 -2.35
CA ALA A 21 -5.06 -11.18 -2.44
C ALA A 21 -5.20 -12.06 -3.69
N ALA A 22 -4.52 -11.73 -4.79
CA ALA A 22 -4.45 -12.54 -6.01
C ALA A 22 -3.47 -13.74 -5.90
N GLY A 23 -2.79 -13.94 -4.77
CA GLY A 23 -1.80 -15.01 -4.59
C GLY A 23 -0.39 -14.66 -5.06
N GLU A 24 -0.16 -13.43 -5.51
CA GLU A 24 1.10 -12.97 -6.12
C GLU A 24 2.13 -12.48 -5.08
N VAL A 25 2.07 -12.97 -3.84
CA VAL A 25 2.91 -12.48 -2.72
C VAL A 25 4.41 -12.60 -3.00
N ARG A 26 4.84 -13.58 -3.79
CA ARG A 26 6.25 -13.79 -4.17
C ARG A 26 6.65 -13.09 -5.46
N HIS A 27 5.73 -12.36 -6.11
CA HIS A 27 6.03 -11.64 -7.33
C HIS A 27 6.96 -10.45 -7.04
N GLY A 28 7.96 -10.21 -7.91
CA GLY A 28 8.97 -9.18 -7.66
C GLY A 28 8.42 -7.75 -7.53
N ALA A 29 7.22 -7.48 -8.06
CA ALA A 29 6.54 -6.19 -7.83
C ALA A 29 6.14 -6.00 -6.36
N VAL A 30 5.71 -7.07 -5.67
CA VAL A 30 5.37 -7.02 -4.24
C VAL A 30 6.61 -6.69 -3.43
N THR A 31 7.72 -7.39 -3.67
CA THR A 31 8.99 -7.12 -2.99
C THR A 31 9.44 -5.66 -3.17
N ARG A 32 9.40 -5.13 -4.40
CA ARG A 32 9.77 -3.73 -4.65
C ARG A 32 8.86 -2.73 -3.95
N GLY A 33 7.55 -3.01 -3.87
CA GLY A 33 6.61 -2.15 -3.17
C GLY A 33 6.78 -2.19 -1.65
N ILE A 34 7.08 -3.38 -1.09
CA ILE A 34 7.43 -3.53 0.33
C ILE A 34 8.71 -2.74 0.65
N ASP A 35 9.75 -2.88 -0.17
CA ASP A 35 11.01 -2.12 -0.02
C ASP A 35 10.78 -0.61 -0.10
N TYR A 36 9.90 -0.16 -1.01
CA TYR A 36 9.51 1.24 -1.08
C TYR A 36 8.88 1.71 0.23
N LEU A 37 7.91 0.97 0.79
CA LEU A 37 7.28 1.34 2.05
C LEU A 37 8.30 1.37 3.20
N LEU A 38 9.19 0.38 3.29
CA LEU A 38 10.21 0.33 4.35
C LEU A 38 11.21 1.49 4.27
N ARG A 39 11.54 1.98 3.06
CA ARG A 39 12.51 3.09 2.87
C ARG A 39 11.91 4.48 2.92
N SER A 40 10.58 4.61 2.85
CA SER A 40 9.89 5.91 2.72
C SER A 40 9.11 6.34 3.96
N HIS A 41 9.17 5.58 5.06
CA HIS A 41 8.64 6.09 6.34
C HIS A 41 9.60 7.11 6.94
N GLU A 42 9.06 7.97 7.80
CA GLU A 42 9.80 8.94 8.59
C GLU A 42 10.14 8.35 9.97
N ALA A 43 10.89 9.11 10.77
CA ALA A 43 11.33 8.69 12.10
C ALA A 43 10.17 8.39 13.08
N ASP A 44 8.97 8.93 12.82
CA ASP A 44 7.76 8.64 13.61
C ASP A 44 7.08 7.31 13.22
N GLY A 45 7.61 6.62 12.20
CA GLY A 45 7.10 5.36 11.68
C GLY A 45 5.93 5.50 10.69
N PHE A 46 5.56 6.72 10.29
CA PHE A 46 4.51 6.97 9.30
C PHE A 46 5.07 7.50 7.97
N TRP A 47 4.21 7.57 6.96
CA TRP A 47 4.58 8.02 5.62
C TRP A 47 4.06 9.43 5.35
N PRO A 48 4.89 10.33 4.81
CA PRO A 48 4.44 11.63 4.34
C PRO A 48 3.67 11.42 3.03
N GLU A 49 2.47 12.01 2.96
CA GLU A 49 1.64 11.96 1.75
C GLU A 49 0.94 13.31 1.57
N LEU A 50 1.42 14.08 0.60
CA LEU A 50 0.87 15.41 0.27
C LEU A 50 -0.24 15.31 -0.77
N GLN A 51 -0.22 14.25 -1.56
CA GLN A 51 -1.12 13.97 -2.66
C GLN A 51 -2.50 13.59 -2.13
N PHE A 52 -3.54 14.01 -2.85
CA PHE A 52 -4.91 13.66 -2.54
C PHE A 52 -5.22 12.33 -3.22
N THR A 53 -5.31 11.27 -2.42
CA THR A 53 -5.50 9.90 -2.91
C THR A 53 -6.95 9.44 -2.88
N ALA A 54 -7.86 10.27 -2.35
CA ALA A 54 -9.29 10.00 -2.35
C ALA A 54 -10.09 11.02 -3.16
N THR A 55 -11.16 10.53 -3.77
CA THR A 55 -12.09 11.33 -4.56
C THR A 55 -13.31 11.66 -3.71
N GLY A 56 -13.65 12.94 -3.59
CA GLY A 56 -14.94 13.35 -3.05
C GLY A 56 -15.97 13.47 -4.18
N PHE A 57 -15.73 14.38 -5.13
CA PHE A 57 -16.50 14.48 -6.37
C PHE A 57 -15.55 14.42 -7.57
N PRO A 58 -15.70 13.42 -8.46
CA PRO A 58 -14.80 13.24 -9.59
C PRO A 58 -14.60 14.54 -10.38
N ARG A 59 -13.33 14.86 -10.64
CA ARG A 59 -12.88 16.03 -11.44
C ARG A 59 -13.09 17.41 -10.81
N VAL A 60 -13.72 17.53 -9.65
CA VAL A 60 -14.02 18.85 -9.05
C VAL A 60 -13.68 18.95 -7.55
N PHE A 61 -13.54 17.83 -6.84
CA PHE A 61 -13.25 17.82 -5.41
C PHE A 61 -12.51 16.56 -4.97
N TYR A 62 -11.35 16.74 -4.33
CA TYR A 62 -10.48 15.67 -3.88
C TYR A 62 -10.28 15.77 -2.37
N LEU A 63 -10.09 14.61 -1.73
CA LEU A 63 -9.92 14.48 -0.28
C LEU A 63 -8.54 13.93 0.06
N ARG A 64 -7.98 14.42 1.16
CA ARG A 64 -6.84 13.80 1.82
C ARG A 64 -7.29 13.18 3.13
N TYR A 65 -7.39 11.85 3.15
CA TYR A 65 -7.58 11.12 4.39
C TYR A 65 -6.23 10.92 5.07
N HIS A 66 -5.96 11.70 6.11
CA HIS A 66 -4.70 11.62 6.88
C HIS A 66 -4.38 10.23 7.44
N GLY A 67 -5.41 9.40 7.67
CA GLY A 67 -5.23 8.03 8.12
C GLY A 67 -4.70 7.09 7.04
N TYR A 68 -4.87 7.39 5.75
CA TYR A 68 -4.56 6.44 4.68
C TYR A 68 -3.07 6.12 4.61
N ALA A 69 -2.22 7.15 4.67
CA ALA A 69 -0.77 7.01 4.71
C ALA A 69 -0.24 6.36 6.01
N LYS A 70 -1.10 6.12 7.01
CA LYS A 70 -0.74 5.46 8.27
C LYS A 70 -1.22 4.02 8.31
N PHE A 71 -2.50 3.80 8.03
CA PHE A 71 -3.15 2.51 8.25
C PHE A 71 -2.88 1.51 7.12
N PHE A 72 -2.95 1.95 5.85
CA PHE A 72 -2.78 1.02 4.73
C PHE A 72 -1.35 0.48 4.60
N PRO A 73 -0.29 1.29 4.71
CA PRO A 73 1.08 0.76 4.66
C PRO A 73 1.36 -0.26 5.78
N VAL A 74 0.93 0.03 7.01
CA VAL A 74 1.09 -0.89 8.14
C VAL A 74 0.35 -2.20 7.87
N TRP A 75 -0.88 -2.13 7.36
CA TRP A 75 -1.66 -3.32 7.00
C TRP A 75 -0.95 -4.15 5.90
N ALA A 76 -0.46 -3.50 4.84
CA ALA A 76 0.24 -4.18 3.76
C ALA A 76 1.53 -4.88 4.25
N LEU A 77 2.32 -4.20 5.09
CA LEU A 77 3.54 -4.78 5.69
C LEU A 77 3.23 -5.96 6.60
N ALA A 78 2.23 -5.82 7.48
CA ALA A 78 1.82 -6.88 8.40
C ALA A 78 1.30 -8.11 7.65
N ARG A 79 0.50 -7.90 6.62
CA ARG A 79 -0.02 -8.98 5.76
C ARG A 79 1.11 -9.68 5.01
N TYR A 80 2.01 -8.91 4.38
CA TYR A 80 3.15 -9.47 3.66
C TYR A 80 4.00 -10.35 4.56
N ARG A 81 4.35 -9.86 5.76
CA ARG A 81 5.08 -10.66 6.76
C ARG A 81 4.35 -11.96 7.08
N SER A 82 3.06 -11.89 7.39
CA SER A 82 2.25 -13.07 7.72
C SER A 82 2.27 -14.14 6.62
N MET A 83 2.14 -13.72 5.36
CA MET A 83 2.11 -14.63 4.20
C MET A 83 3.49 -15.18 3.82
N ILE A 84 4.58 -14.47 4.12
CA ILE A 84 5.94 -14.97 3.91
C ILE A 84 6.35 -15.93 5.03
N ASP A 85 5.94 -15.66 6.27
CA ASP A 85 6.21 -16.50 7.44
C ASP A 85 5.33 -17.77 7.45
N SER A 86 4.15 -17.74 6.81
CA SER A 86 3.24 -18.88 6.71
C SER A 86 3.55 -19.78 5.52
N SER A 87 3.44 -21.10 5.71
CA SER A 87 3.52 -22.08 4.60
C SER A 87 2.26 -22.10 3.71
N ASP A 88 1.19 -21.45 4.15
CA ASP A 88 -0.10 -21.35 3.45
C ASP A 88 -0.24 -19.93 2.88
N PRO A 89 -0.18 -19.75 1.55
CA PRO A 89 -0.30 -18.44 0.91
C PRO A 89 -1.74 -17.92 0.86
N HIS A 90 -2.72 -18.67 1.40
CA HIS A 90 -4.13 -18.27 1.38
C HIS A 90 -4.55 -17.53 2.66
N ILE A 91 -5.35 -16.49 2.46
CA ILE A 91 -5.91 -15.67 3.54
C ILE A 91 -7.06 -16.43 4.19
N ARG A 92 -6.91 -16.79 5.46
CA ARG A 92 -7.97 -17.48 6.20
C ARG A 92 -9.08 -16.54 6.66
N PHE A 93 -8.76 -15.29 6.99
CA PHE A 93 -9.71 -14.27 7.45
C PHE A 93 -9.22 -12.85 7.10
N GLY A 94 -10.17 -11.95 6.80
CA GLY A 94 -9.90 -10.57 6.35
C GLY A 94 -9.78 -10.45 4.83
N MET A 95 -9.96 -9.23 4.30
CA MET A 95 -9.51 -8.89 2.93
C MET A 95 -8.02 -9.08 2.86
#